data_AF-A0A7S2PC06-F1
#
_entry.id   AF-A0A7S2PC06-F1
#
_cell.length_a   1.000
_cell.length_b   1.000
_cell.length_c   1.000
_cell.angle_alpha   90.00
_cell.angle_beta   90.00
_cell.angle_gamma   90.00
#
_symmetry.space_group_name_H-M   'P 1'
#
loop_
_entity.id
_entity.type
_entity.pdbx_description
1 polymer ?
#
loop_
_entity_poly.entity_id
_entity_poly.type
_entity_poly.pdbx_seq_one_letter_code
_entity_poly.pdbx_strand_id
1 'polypeptide(L)'
;MSLLELDQSSFAPQHRIDMHALLESWLAGYKLPRRGDYLAGGRWARQSYYDSIFAVAKNILIDAEPYMALKGHIQRVRHHGKDDPISIPKEVELKQLAQSNFIEDASKVAEIQTSKLMKATVYAKERISMADKAGQAALEYLMKRKHWLHATKNSDVCQHAMRLYREAFSACAKVLELDELAFQVDWFKSFCP
;
A
#
# COMPACT_ATOMS: atom_id res chain seq x y z
N MET A 1 -34.48 1.38 -14.83
CA MET A 1 -35.00 0.04 -15.19
C MET A 1 -34.55 -0.93 -14.11
N SER A 2 -35.46 -1.57 -13.38
CA SER A 2 -35.11 -2.58 -12.36
C SER A 2 -34.81 -3.91 -13.01
N LEU A 3 -33.69 -4.54 -12.63
CA LEU A 3 -33.20 -5.82 -13.18
C LEU A 3 -34.25 -6.96 -13.14
N LEU A 4 -35.13 -6.96 -12.15
CA LEU A 4 -36.16 -7.98 -11.95
C LEU A 4 -37.35 -7.86 -12.91
N GLU A 5 -37.49 -6.72 -13.58
CA GLU A 5 -38.62 -6.38 -14.46
C GLU A 5 -38.11 -5.95 -15.85
N LEU A 6 -37.14 -6.69 -16.37
CA LEU A 6 -36.68 -6.52 -17.74
C LEU A 6 -37.84 -6.82 -18.70
N ASP A 7 -38.09 -5.90 -19.63
CA ASP A 7 -39.02 -6.15 -20.72
C ASP A 7 -38.45 -7.22 -21.65
N GLN A 8 -39.11 -8.37 -21.66
CA GLN A 8 -38.77 -9.53 -22.49
C GLN A 8 -39.83 -9.80 -23.56
N SER A 9 -40.61 -8.77 -23.93
CA SER A 9 -41.66 -8.87 -24.95
C SER A 9 -41.13 -9.34 -26.31
N SER A 10 -39.88 -8.98 -26.65
CA SER A 10 -39.19 -9.40 -27.88
C SER A 10 -38.80 -10.88 -27.94
N PHE A 11 -38.84 -11.61 -26.82
CA PHE A 11 -38.50 -13.03 -26.77
C PHE A 11 -39.75 -13.91 -26.83
N ALA A 12 -39.62 -15.05 -27.54
CA ALA A 12 -40.65 -16.09 -27.52
C ALA A 12 -40.90 -16.58 -26.07
N PRO A 13 -42.13 -16.98 -25.70
CA PRO A 13 -42.47 -17.33 -24.32
C PRO A 13 -41.53 -18.36 -23.68
N GLN A 14 -41.08 -19.34 -24.46
CA GLN A 14 -40.16 -20.40 -24.02
C GLN A 14 -38.72 -19.93 -23.75
N HIS A 15 -38.34 -18.75 -24.24
CA HIS A 15 -37.01 -18.16 -24.03
C HIS A 15 -37.02 -17.05 -22.97
N ARG A 16 -38.19 -16.77 -22.38
CA ARG A 16 -38.28 -15.79 -21.29
C ARG A 16 -37.67 -16.37 -20.03
N ILE A 17 -36.80 -15.58 -19.41
CA ILE A 17 -36.10 -15.96 -18.20
C ILE A 17 -36.89 -15.40 -17.02
N ASP A 18 -37.33 -16.29 -16.12
CA ASP A 18 -37.84 -15.87 -14.82
C ASP A 18 -36.66 -15.47 -13.93
N MET A 19 -36.36 -14.16 -13.93
CA MET A 19 -35.27 -13.60 -13.14
C MET A 19 -35.42 -13.86 -11.63
N HIS A 20 -36.66 -13.99 -11.13
CA HIS A 20 -36.87 -14.30 -9.71
C HIS A 20 -36.43 -15.73 -9.42
N ALA A 21 -36.92 -16.70 -10.21
CA ALA A 21 -36.54 -18.10 -10.04
C ALA A 21 -35.04 -18.34 -10.27
N LEU A 22 -34.44 -17.67 -11.26
CA LEU A 22 -33.00 -17.74 -11.53
C LEU A 22 -32.19 -17.25 -10.33
N LEU A 23 -32.51 -16.07 -9.80
CA LEU A 23 -31.77 -15.50 -8.68
C LEU A 23 -32.03 -16.26 -7.37
N GLU A 24 -33.24 -16.77 -7.13
CA GLU A 24 -33.52 -17.66 -5.99
C GLU A 24 -32.73 -18.97 -6.07
N SER A 25 -32.47 -19.48 -7.29
CA SER A 25 -31.62 -20.67 -7.48
C SER A 25 -30.15 -20.40 -7.16
N TRP A 26 -29.67 -19.18 -7.41
CA TRP A 26 -28.30 -18.78 -7.12
C TRP A 26 -28.09 -18.34 -5.67
N LEU A 27 -29.11 -17.72 -5.08
CA LEU A 27 -29.11 -17.21 -3.71
C LEU A 27 -29.93 -18.13 -2.82
N ALA A 28 -29.40 -19.32 -2.56
CA ALA A 28 -30.06 -20.31 -1.74
C ALA A 28 -30.44 -19.73 -0.37
N GLY A 29 -31.73 -19.82 0.00
CA GLY A 29 -32.26 -19.30 1.26
C GLY A 29 -32.93 -17.93 1.15
N TYR A 30 -32.75 -17.22 0.04
CA TYR A 30 -33.41 -15.94 -0.21
C TYR A 30 -34.66 -16.12 -1.06
N LYS A 31 -35.77 -15.50 -0.65
CA LYS A 31 -36.99 -15.39 -1.47
C LYS A 31 -37.07 -13.99 -2.05
N LEU A 32 -37.16 -13.89 -3.37
CA LEU A 32 -37.23 -12.60 -4.05
C LEU A 32 -38.69 -12.13 -4.15
N PRO A 33 -39.00 -10.94 -3.60
CA PRO A 33 -40.35 -10.39 -3.69
C PRO A 33 -40.76 -10.20 -5.15
N ARG A 34 -41.90 -10.74 -5.56
CA ARG A 34 -42.49 -10.48 -6.88
C ARG A 34 -43.40 -9.27 -6.80
N ARG A 35 -43.23 -8.30 -7.70
CA ARG A 35 -44.06 -7.07 -7.69
C ARG A 35 -45.56 -7.33 -7.70
N GLY A 36 -46.00 -8.34 -8.46
CA GLY A 36 -47.42 -8.72 -8.55
C GLY A 36 -48.06 -9.08 -7.19
N ASP A 37 -47.29 -9.59 -6.24
CA ASP A 37 -47.80 -9.93 -4.91
C ASP A 37 -48.09 -8.69 -4.04
N TYR A 38 -47.49 -7.55 -4.36
CA TYR A 38 -47.61 -6.29 -3.61
C TYR A 38 -48.52 -5.26 -4.31
N LEU A 39 -48.94 -5.53 -5.55
CA LEU A 39 -49.93 -4.69 -6.24
C LEU A 39 -51.35 -5.02 -5.77
N ALA A 40 -52.32 -4.20 -6.20
CA ALA A 40 -53.74 -4.41 -5.85
C ALA A 40 -54.22 -5.81 -6.26
N GLY A 41 -54.80 -6.54 -5.31
CA GLY A 41 -55.21 -7.94 -5.49
C GLY A 41 -54.12 -8.98 -5.22
N GLY A 42 -52.88 -8.55 -4.96
CA GLY A 42 -51.79 -9.40 -4.53
C GLY A 42 -51.89 -9.84 -3.06
N ARG A 43 -51.14 -10.88 -2.69
CA ARG A 43 -51.15 -11.46 -1.33
C ARG A 43 -50.64 -10.50 -0.25
N TRP A 44 -49.78 -9.57 -0.62
CA TRP A 44 -49.10 -8.61 0.26
C TRP A 44 -49.37 -7.17 -0.15
N ALA A 45 -50.56 -6.88 -0.70
CA ALA A 45 -50.95 -5.55 -1.17
C ALA A 45 -50.89 -4.43 -0.11
N ARG A 46 -50.83 -4.78 1.19
CA ARG A 46 -50.70 -3.81 2.30
C ARG A 46 -49.25 -3.42 2.61
N GLN A 47 -48.27 -4.14 2.06
CA GLN A 47 -46.85 -3.90 2.31
C GLN A 47 -46.21 -3.18 1.11
N SER A 48 -45.12 -2.48 1.37
CA SER A 48 -44.32 -1.86 0.32
C SER A 48 -43.43 -2.90 -0.35
N TYR A 49 -43.55 -3.02 -1.67
CA TYR A 49 -42.67 -3.85 -2.51
C TYR A 49 -41.19 -3.43 -2.36
N TYR A 50 -40.94 -2.12 -2.38
CA TYR A 50 -39.59 -1.58 -2.32
C TYR A 50 -38.92 -1.86 -0.97
N ASP A 51 -39.68 -1.78 0.13
CA ASP A 51 -39.16 -2.09 1.47
C ASP A 51 -38.75 -3.57 1.56
N SER A 52 -39.55 -4.44 0.95
CA SER A 52 -39.29 -5.88 0.93
C SER A 52 -38.07 -6.22 0.09
N ILE A 53 -37.91 -5.61 -1.08
CA ILE A 53 -36.69 -5.75 -1.90
C ILE A 53 -35.47 -5.22 -1.15
N PHE A 54 -35.60 -4.05 -0.52
CA PHE A 54 -34.51 -3.45 0.22
C PHE A 54 -34.07 -4.33 1.39
N ALA A 55 -35.01 -4.95 2.10
CA ALA A 55 -34.71 -5.90 3.17
C ALA A 55 -33.93 -7.12 2.64
N VAL A 56 -34.33 -7.69 1.51
CA VAL A 56 -33.60 -8.81 0.88
C VAL A 56 -32.20 -8.38 0.45
N ALA A 57 -32.06 -7.22 -0.20
CA ALA A 57 -30.77 -6.68 -0.60
C ALA A 57 -29.84 -6.45 0.60
N LYS A 58 -30.37 -5.91 1.70
CA LYS A 58 -29.62 -5.70 2.94
C LYS A 58 -29.09 -7.02 3.50
N ASN A 59 -29.92 -8.06 3.54
CA ASN A 59 -29.50 -9.36 4.05
C ASN A 59 -28.43 -10.01 3.16
N ILE A 60 -28.57 -9.93 1.83
CA ILE A 60 -27.54 -10.39 0.89
C ILE A 60 -26.19 -9.69 1.15
N LEU A 61 -26.19 -8.39 1.41
CA LEU A 61 -24.97 -7.64 1.71
C LEU A 61 -24.35 -8.04 3.04
N ILE A 62 -25.17 -8.30 4.07
CA ILE A 62 -24.71 -8.80 5.36
C ILE A 62 -24.04 -10.17 5.19
N ASP A 63 -24.67 -11.09 4.45
CA ASP A 63 -24.10 -12.41 4.19
C ASP A 63 -22.84 -12.38 3.30
N ALA A 64 -22.70 -11.34 2.47
CA ALA A 64 -21.51 -11.13 1.65
C ALA A 64 -20.32 -10.56 2.44
N GLU A 65 -20.53 -9.98 3.62
CA GLU A 65 -19.50 -9.33 4.43
C GLU A 65 -18.32 -10.27 4.77
N PRO A 66 -18.54 -11.52 5.24
CA PRO A 66 -17.44 -12.46 5.48
C PRO A 66 -16.67 -12.82 4.21
N TYR A 67 -17.36 -12.97 3.07
CA TYR A 67 -16.72 -13.27 1.79
C TYR A 67 -15.89 -12.08 1.30
N MET A 68 -16.38 -10.84 1.44
CA MET A 68 -15.63 -9.63 1.12
C MET A 68 -14.40 -9.48 2.04
N ALA A 69 -14.53 -9.76 3.33
CA ALA A 69 -13.42 -9.74 4.27
C ALA A 69 -12.34 -10.77 3.89
N LEU A 70 -12.74 -12.00 3.55
CA LEU A 70 -11.84 -13.05 3.10
C LEU A 70 -11.20 -12.71 1.75
N LYS A 71 -11.97 -12.22 0.78
CA LYS A 71 -11.46 -11.78 -0.52
C LYS A 71 -10.45 -10.65 -0.34
N GLY A 72 -10.73 -9.66 0.50
CA GLY A 72 -9.80 -8.57 0.80
C GLY A 72 -8.54 -9.05 1.52
N HIS A 73 -8.64 -10.07 2.38
CA HIS A 73 -7.47 -10.73 2.95
C HIS A 73 -6.64 -11.44 1.88
N ILE A 74 -7.26 -12.27 1.04
CA ILE A 74 -6.60 -12.99 -0.06
C ILE A 74 -6.00 -12.02 -1.07
N GLN A 75 -6.67 -10.91 -1.40
CA GLN A 75 -6.17 -9.91 -2.33
C GLN A 75 -4.93 -9.22 -1.76
N ARG A 76 -4.95 -8.81 -0.49
CA ARG A 76 -3.75 -8.30 0.19
C ARG A 76 -2.59 -9.30 0.13
N VAL A 77 -2.87 -10.59 0.27
CA VAL A 77 -1.86 -11.66 0.14
C VAL A 77 -1.46 -11.92 -1.33
N ARG A 78 -2.36 -11.68 -2.30
CA ARG A 78 -2.13 -11.90 -3.74
C ARG A 78 -1.45 -10.72 -4.45
N HIS A 79 -1.46 -9.51 -3.90
CA HIS A 79 -0.76 -8.34 -4.45
C HIS A 79 0.78 -8.38 -4.26
N HIS A 80 1.37 -9.58 -4.36
CA HIS A 80 2.78 -9.78 -4.67
C HIS A 80 2.90 -10.44 -6.06
N GLY A 81 2.12 -9.94 -7.03
CA GLY A 81 2.18 -10.33 -8.44
C GLY A 81 3.24 -9.52 -9.19
N LYS A 82 4.09 -10.22 -9.93
CA LYS A 82 5.37 -9.80 -10.55
C LYS A 82 5.44 -8.50 -11.38
N ASP A 83 4.35 -7.78 -11.66
CA ASP A 83 4.31 -6.66 -12.60
C ASP A 83 3.65 -5.36 -12.07
N ASP A 84 3.50 -5.19 -10.75
CA ASP A 84 3.31 -3.83 -10.23
C ASP A 84 4.64 -3.07 -10.40
N PRO A 85 4.65 -1.83 -10.93
CA PRO A 85 5.88 -1.05 -10.98
C PRO A 85 6.40 -0.98 -9.56
N ILE A 86 7.59 -1.55 -9.35
CA ILE A 86 8.24 -1.58 -8.04
C ILE A 86 8.24 -0.14 -7.56
N SER A 87 7.63 0.12 -6.41
CA SER A 87 7.65 1.46 -5.83
C SER A 87 9.12 1.86 -5.72
N ILE A 88 9.51 2.84 -6.53
CA ILE A 88 10.90 3.25 -6.66
C ILE A 88 11.15 4.26 -5.53
N PRO A 89 12.34 4.27 -4.91
CA PRO A 89 12.69 5.33 -3.97
C PRO A 89 12.37 6.71 -4.53
N LYS A 90 11.80 7.59 -3.71
CA LYS A 90 11.44 8.95 -4.13
C LYS A 90 12.65 9.70 -4.68
N GLU A 91 13.86 9.42 -4.19
CA GLU A 91 15.10 9.98 -4.76
C GLU A 91 15.27 9.67 -6.27
N VAL A 92 14.90 8.46 -6.71
CA VAL A 92 15.05 8.02 -8.11
C VAL A 92 13.89 8.53 -8.96
N GLU A 93 12.67 8.51 -8.45
CA GLU A 93 11.51 9.14 -9.11
C GLU A 93 11.80 10.62 -9.39
N LEU A 94 12.42 11.32 -8.44
CA LEU A 94 12.78 12.73 -8.60
C LEU A 94 13.87 12.96 -9.65
N LYS A 95 14.84 12.05 -9.77
CA LYS A 95 15.85 12.14 -10.83
C LYS A 95 15.23 11.92 -12.20
N GLN A 96 14.25 11.01 -12.31
CA GLN A 96 13.51 10.77 -13.56
C GLN A 96 12.62 11.96 -13.92
N LEU A 97 11.92 12.55 -12.95
CA LEU A 97 11.09 13.74 -13.15
C LEU A 97 11.91 14.99 -13.52
N ALA A 98 13.07 15.19 -12.92
CA ALA A 98 13.97 16.29 -13.27
C ALA A 98 14.53 16.18 -14.70
N GLN A 99 14.51 14.98 -15.29
CA GLN A 99 14.93 14.75 -16.68
C GLN A 99 13.78 14.96 -17.67
N SER A 100 12.53 14.88 -17.23
CA SER A 100 11.34 15.15 -18.05
C SER A 100 10.86 16.59 -17.85
N ASN A 101 11.13 17.47 -18.81
CA ASN A 101 10.77 18.92 -18.79
C ASN A 101 9.25 19.22 -18.85
N PHE A 102 8.39 18.53 -18.10
CA PHE A 102 6.94 18.74 -18.18
C PHE A 102 6.24 18.77 -16.81
N ILE A 103 5.52 19.88 -16.61
CA ILE A 103 4.35 20.14 -15.73
C ILE A 103 4.60 21.21 -14.65
N GLU A 104 3.97 22.38 -14.84
CA GLU A 104 4.15 23.61 -14.04
C GLU A 104 3.18 23.78 -12.83
N ASP A 105 2.11 22.99 -12.68
CA ASP A 105 1.00 23.40 -11.77
C ASP A 105 0.80 22.63 -10.46
N ALA A 106 1.63 21.62 -10.15
CA ALA A 106 1.62 20.92 -8.85
C ALA A 106 2.84 21.23 -7.96
N SER A 107 3.65 22.22 -8.35
CA SER A 107 5.07 22.30 -7.97
C SER A 107 5.33 22.64 -6.49
N LYS A 108 4.51 23.48 -5.85
CA LYS A 108 4.93 24.14 -4.58
C LYS A 108 4.98 23.23 -3.35
N VAL A 109 4.08 22.24 -3.23
CA VAL A 109 4.06 21.32 -2.07
C VAL A 109 5.03 20.16 -2.28
N ALA A 110 5.13 19.67 -3.52
CA ALA A 110 6.12 18.69 -3.92
C ALA A 110 7.55 19.27 -3.74
N GLU A 111 7.83 20.48 -4.22
CA GLU A 111 9.12 21.17 -4.06
C GLU A 111 9.60 21.28 -2.60
N ILE A 112 8.68 21.49 -1.65
CA ILE A 112 9.05 21.61 -0.23
C ILE A 112 9.44 20.24 0.34
N GLN A 113 8.68 19.18 0.03
CA GLN A 113 9.01 17.83 0.49
C GLN A 113 10.28 17.30 -0.17
N THR A 114 10.49 17.59 -1.46
CA THR A 114 11.68 17.18 -2.21
C THR A 114 12.92 17.92 -1.74
N SER A 115 12.82 19.22 -1.42
CA SER A 115 13.91 19.99 -0.82
C SER A 115 14.34 19.42 0.55
N LYS A 116 13.39 18.97 1.36
CA LYS A 116 13.69 18.35 2.66
C LYS A 116 14.35 16.99 2.51
N LEU A 117 13.84 16.13 1.63
CA LEU A 117 14.42 14.82 1.35
C LEU A 117 15.85 14.96 0.81
N MET A 118 16.08 15.85 -0.17
CA MET A 118 17.41 16.08 -0.73
C MET A 118 18.41 16.59 0.31
N LYS A 119 18.00 17.50 1.20
CA LYS A 119 18.86 17.94 2.31
C LYS A 119 19.20 16.80 3.27
N ALA A 120 18.22 15.95 3.59
CA ALA A 120 18.41 14.81 4.47
C ALA A 120 19.35 13.76 3.85
N THR A 121 19.22 13.47 2.55
CA THR A 121 20.07 12.49 1.85
C THR A 121 21.51 12.97 1.70
N VAL A 122 21.74 14.25 1.37
CA VAL A 122 23.08 14.84 1.35
C VAL A 122 23.73 14.78 2.74
N TYR A 123 22.98 15.18 3.77
CA TYR A 123 23.47 15.13 5.15
C TYR A 123 23.83 13.71 5.59
N ALA A 124 23.01 12.70 5.26
CA ALA A 124 23.29 11.30 5.57
C ALA A 124 24.58 10.82 4.87
N LYS A 125 24.75 11.12 3.57
CA LYS A 125 25.95 10.75 2.80
C LYS A 125 27.24 11.37 3.37
N GLU A 126 27.18 12.63 3.79
CA GLU A 126 28.32 13.30 4.44
C GLU A 126 28.69 12.61 5.75
N ARG A 127 27.70 12.29 6.59
CA ARG A 127 27.93 11.61 7.89
C ARG A 127 28.48 10.20 7.72
N ILE A 128 28.00 9.46 6.72
CA ILE A 128 28.55 8.16 6.34
C ILE A 128 30.02 8.29 5.97
N SER A 129 30.37 9.21 5.07
CA SER A 129 31.76 9.43 4.65
C SER A 129 32.69 9.79 5.82
N MET A 130 32.21 10.61 6.76
CA MET A 130 32.95 10.94 7.98
C MET A 130 33.15 9.71 8.89
N ALA A 131 32.11 8.90 9.06
CA ALA A 131 32.18 7.68 9.88
C ALA A 131 33.14 6.64 9.26
N ASP A 132 33.12 6.47 7.94
CA ASP A 132 34.00 5.54 7.22
C ASP A 132 35.47 5.96 7.36
N LYS A 133 35.77 7.25 7.17
CA LYS A 133 37.13 7.80 7.38
C LYS A 133 37.62 7.58 8.81
N ALA A 134 36.75 7.81 9.81
CA ALA A 134 37.08 7.57 11.21
C ALA A 134 37.26 6.08 11.51
N GLY A 135 36.45 5.21 10.90
CA GLY A 135 36.56 3.75 11.01
C GLY A 135 37.87 3.22 10.42
N GLN A 136 38.28 3.70 9.25
CA GLN A 136 39.57 3.37 8.63
C GLN A 136 40.74 3.79 9.51
N ALA A 137 40.72 5.03 10.02
CA ALA A 137 41.74 5.52 10.95
C ALA A 137 41.80 4.69 12.24
N ALA A 138 40.65 4.27 12.78
CA ALA A 138 40.58 3.39 13.94
C ALA A 138 41.17 2.00 13.63
N LEU A 139 40.88 1.43 12.47
CA LEU A 139 41.40 0.14 12.05
C LEU A 139 42.92 0.16 11.87
N GLU A 140 43.47 1.19 11.22
CA GLU A 140 44.92 1.39 11.10
C GLU A 140 45.60 1.51 12.48
N TYR A 141 44.98 2.25 13.40
CA TYR A 141 45.47 2.38 14.77
C TYR A 141 45.51 1.03 15.50
N LEU A 142 44.46 0.21 15.34
CA LEU A 142 44.37 -1.12 15.93
C LEU A 142 45.38 -2.10 15.31
N MET A 143 45.62 -2.04 14.00
CA MET A 143 46.61 -2.89 13.33
C MET A 143 48.05 -2.60 13.80
N LYS A 144 48.35 -1.35 14.17
CA LYS A 144 49.69 -0.96 14.67
C LYS A 144 49.97 -1.47 16.10
N ARG A 145 48.95 -1.73 16.93
CA ARG A 145 49.11 -2.26 18.29
C ARG A 145 49.03 -3.80 18.28
N LYS A 146 50.17 -4.48 18.47
CA LYS A 146 50.31 -5.96 18.53
C LYS A 146 49.41 -6.67 19.57
N HIS A 147 48.79 -5.96 20.51
CA HIS A 147 47.96 -6.55 21.58
C HIS A 147 46.46 -6.25 21.36
N TRP A 148 45.82 -7.11 20.56
CA TRP A 148 44.44 -6.94 20.07
C TRP A 148 43.33 -7.25 21.10
N LEU A 149 43.61 -7.99 22.19
CA LEU A 149 42.52 -8.68 22.91
C LEU A 149 41.79 -7.88 24.01
N HIS A 150 42.39 -6.85 24.62
CA HIS A 150 41.81 -6.23 25.83
C HIS A 150 41.69 -4.70 25.83
N ALA A 151 42.38 -3.99 24.93
CA ALA A 151 42.40 -2.51 24.91
C ALA A 151 41.43 -1.88 23.89
N THR A 152 40.66 -2.68 23.14
CA THR A 152 39.98 -2.24 21.91
C THR A 152 38.67 -1.50 22.15
N LYS A 153 37.92 -1.83 23.21
CA LYS A 153 36.62 -1.18 23.49
C LYS A 153 36.74 0.22 24.11
N ASN A 154 37.87 0.53 24.77
CA ASN A 154 38.07 1.79 25.49
C ASN A 154 39.03 2.75 24.79
N SER A 155 39.47 2.45 23.56
CA SER A 155 40.28 3.40 22.79
C SER A 155 39.41 4.59 22.38
N ASP A 156 39.86 5.81 22.69
CA ASP A 156 39.18 7.05 22.31
C ASP A 156 38.89 7.11 20.80
N VAL A 157 39.78 6.56 19.98
CA VAL A 157 39.63 6.48 18.51
C VAL A 157 38.45 5.58 18.13
N CYS A 158 38.28 4.45 18.81
CA CYS A 158 37.17 3.53 18.58
C CYS A 158 35.85 4.13 19.07
N GLN A 159 35.85 4.77 20.25
CA GLN A 159 34.66 5.47 20.76
C GLN A 159 34.23 6.63 19.85
N HIS A 160 35.20 7.38 19.31
CA HIS A 160 34.95 8.43 18.35
C HIS A 160 34.30 7.90 17.07
N ALA A 161 34.87 6.83 16.49
CA ALA A 161 34.30 6.18 15.31
C ALA A 161 32.88 5.66 15.60
N MET A 162 32.66 4.97 16.72
CA MET A 162 31.34 4.48 17.13
C MET A 162 30.31 5.60 17.25
N ARG A 163 30.70 6.76 17.81
CA ARG A 163 29.82 7.93 17.91
C ARG A 163 29.43 8.44 16.52
N LEU A 164 30.38 8.56 15.61
CA LEU A 164 30.11 9.00 14.23
C LEU A 164 29.22 8.03 13.48
N TYR A 165 29.40 6.71 13.64
CA TYR A 165 28.48 5.71 13.08
C TYR A 165 27.07 5.85 13.64
N ARG A 166 26.91 6.08 14.96
CA ARG A 166 25.58 6.33 15.55
C ARG A 166 24.92 7.58 14.97
N GLU A 167 25.69 8.65 14.78
CA GLU A 167 25.19 9.87 14.12
C GLU A 167 24.78 9.60 12.67
N ALA A 168 25.59 8.84 11.92
CA ALA A 168 25.26 8.43 10.55
C ALA A 168 23.97 7.58 10.51
N PHE A 169 23.81 6.60 11.39
CA PHE A 169 22.58 5.81 11.49
C PHE A 169 21.36 6.66 11.85
N SER A 170 21.51 7.64 12.75
CA SER A 170 20.44 8.58 13.08
C SER A 170 20.03 9.46 11.89
N ALA A 171 21.00 9.83 11.04
CA ALA A 171 20.74 10.58 9.81
C ALA A 171 20.02 9.69 8.78
N CYS A 172 20.42 8.43 8.64
CA CYS A 172 19.74 7.46 7.79
C CYS A 172 18.29 7.19 8.24
N ALA A 173 18.04 7.09 9.55
CA ALA A 173 16.69 6.95 10.09
C ALA A 173 15.78 8.12 9.69
N LYS A 174 16.29 9.36 9.73
CA LYS A 174 15.54 10.54 9.25
C LYS A 174 15.25 10.51 7.75
N VAL A 175 16.11 9.88 6.95
CA VAL A 175 15.82 9.68 5.52
C VAL A 175 14.69 8.68 5.34
N LEU A 176 14.69 7.58 6.11
CA LEU A 176 13.63 6.56 6.08
C LEU A 176 12.27 7.10 6.56
N GLU A 177 12.25 8.04 7.51
CA GLU A 177 11.01 8.73 7.92
C GLU A 177 10.37 9.55 6.78
N LEU A 178 11.17 10.03 5.83
CA LEU A 178 10.71 10.84 4.69
C LEU A 178 10.42 9.96 3.45
N ASP A 179 11.19 8.90 3.29
CA ASP A 179 11.09 7.94 2.19
C ASP A 179 11.34 6.51 2.72
N GLU A 180 10.24 5.79 2.97
CA GLU A 180 10.28 4.42 3.46
C GLU A 180 11.04 3.47 2.53
N LEU A 181 11.17 3.82 1.24
CA LEU A 181 11.83 3.00 0.22
C LEU A 181 13.30 3.37 0.01
N ALA A 182 13.83 4.37 0.71
CA ALA A 182 15.20 4.86 0.53
C ALA A 182 16.29 3.78 0.73
N PHE A 183 15.99 2.71 1.48
CA PHE A 183 16.89 1.57 1.65
C PHE A 183 17.19 0.81 0.34
N GLN A 184 16.37 0.97 -0.70
CA GLN A 184 16.60 0.31 -1.98
C GLN A 184 17.68 1.00 -2.84
N VAL A 185 18.11 2.22 -2.47
CA VAL A 185 19.10 2.98 -3.23
C VAL A 185 20.51 2.44 -2.97
N ASP A 186 21.35 2.40 -4.01
CA ASP A 186 22.67 1.76 -3.99
C ASP A 186 23.59 2.29 -2.89
N TRP A 187 23.59 3.61 -2.64
CA TRP A 187 24.41 4.21 -1.60
C TRP A 187 24.01 3.77 -0.19
N PHE A 188 22.72 3.48 0.02
CA PHE A 188 22.20 3.03 1.31
C PHE A 188 22.55 1.55 1.51
N LYS A 189 22.37 0.73 0.46
CA LYS A 189 22.77 -0.69 0.43
C LYS A 189 24.26 -0.90 0.69
N SER A 190 25.13 -0.02 0.17
CA SER A 190 26.58 -0.13 0.42
C SER A 190 26.97 0.16 1.87
N PHE A 191 26.14 0.88 2.62
CA PHE A 191 26.45 1.30 3.99
C PHE A 191 25.76 0.44 5.06
N CYS A 192 24.51 0.02 4.82
CA CYS A 192 23.74 -0.86 5.69
C CYS A 192 23.53 -2.24 5.03
N PRO A 193 24.52 -3.16 5.13
CA PRO A 193 24.33 -4.55 4.76
C PRO A 193 23.41 -5.31 5.74
#